data_AF-A0A935X3A0-F1
#
_entry.id   AF-A0A935X3A0-F1
#
_cell.length_a   1.000
_cell.length_b   1.000
_cell.length_c   1.000
_cell.angle_alpha   90.00
_cell.angle_beta   90.00
_cell.angle_gamma   90.00
#
_symmetry.space_group_name_H-M   'P 1'
#
loop_
_entity.id
_entity.type
_entity.pdbx_description
1 polymer ?
#
loop_
_entity_poly.entity_id
_entity_poly.type
_entity_poly.pdbx_seq_one_letter_code
_entity_poly.pdbx_strand_id
1 'polypeptide(L)'
;MRRDVGVYHISRRRTQQLLRELFGLTVSLGALSTMEARASRALKAATEEAQAEVESAGVKRTDGMTWLFAGVTLSLWTLATASSTVYRIFVNGQRSTRDDSSALRWRERHPGERSR
;
A
#
# COMPACT_ATOMS: atom_id res chain seq x y z
N MET A 1 -9.22 -6.05 8.04
CA MET A 1 -8.39 -6.24 6.83
C MET A 1 -7.10 -6.96 7.17
N ARG A 2 -6.86 -8.10 6.53
CA ARG A 2 -5.63 -8.88 6.68
C ARG A 2 -4.53 -8.10 5.94
N ARG A 3 -3.57 -7.54 6.68
CA ARG A 3 -2.35 -7.00 6.05
C ARG A 3 -1.44 -8.18 5.79
N ASP A 4 -1.21 -8.43 4.51
CA ASP A 4 -0.32 -9.47 4.06
C ASP A 4 1.10 -8.93 3.97
N VAL A 5 2.06 -9.77 4.30
CA VAL A 5 3.49 -9.45 4.30
C VAL A 5 4.06 -9.78 2.94
N GLY A 6 4.51 -8.74 2.24
CA GLY A 6 5.30 -8.87 1.02
C GLY A 6 4.63 -9.66 -0.12
N VAL A 7 5.46 -10.25 -0.97
CA VAL A 7 5.07 -10.88 -2.25
C VAL A 7 4.20 -12.13 -2.08
N TYR A 8 4.28 -12.81 -0.93
CA TYR A 8 3.65 -14.11 -0.74
C TYR A 8 2.20 -14.04 -0.24
N HIS A 9 1.63 -12.85 -0.06
CA HIS A 9 0.27 -12.66 0.44
C HIS A 9 -0.03 -13.43 1.74
N ILE A 10 0.98 -13.54 2.62
CA ILE A 10 0.88 -14.26 3.90
C ILE A 10 0.56 -13.26 5.00
N SER A 11 -0.48 -13.50 5.79
CA SER A 11 -0.79 -12.63 6.93
C SER A 11 0.37 -12.56 7.93
N ARG A 12 0.56 -11.41 8.61
CA ARG A 12 1.57 -11.24 9.67
C ARG A 12 1.59 -12.34 10.73
N ARG A 13 0.42 -12.84 11.15
CA ARG A 13 0.32 -13.97 12.11
C ARG A 13 0.89 -15.26 11.54
N ARG A 14 0.62 -15.54 10.27
CA ARG A 14 1.16 -16.71 9.58
C ARG A 14 2.65 -16.57 9.30
N THR A 15 3.13 -15.36 8.99
CA THR A 15 4.58 -15.08 8.91
C THR A 15 5.27 -15.32 10.24
N GLN A 16 4.70 -14.83 11.35
CA GLN A 16 5.21 -15.10 12.70
C GLN A 16 5.27 -16.61 12.98
N GLN A 17 4.21 -17.35 12.64
CA GLN A 17 4.16 -18.79 12.81
C GLN A 17 5.25 -19.50 12.00
N LEU A 18 5.42 -19.15 10.72
CA LEU A 18 6.43 -19.74 9.84
C LEU A 18 7.86 -19.45 10.35
N LEU A 19 8.12 -18.23 10.82
CA LEU A 19 9.43 -17.88 11.40
C LEU A 19 9.77 -18.72 12.62
N ARG A 20 8.76 -19.04 13.46
CA ARG A 20 8.94 -19.95 14.60
C ARG A 20 9.18 -21.39 14.14
N GLU A 21 8.36 -21.89 13.22
CA GLU A 21 8.34 -23.31 12.84
C GLU A 21 9.55 -23.71 11.98
N LEU A 22 10.00 -22.83 11.08
CA LEU A 22 11.11 -23.13 10.17
C LEU A 22 12.47 -22.73 10.75
N PHE A 23 12.52 -21.67 11.55
CA PHE A 23 13.78 -21.07 12.01
C PHE A 23 13.90 -20.94 13.53
N GLY A 24 12.91 -21.36 14.31
CA GLY A 24 12.91 -21.21 15.77
C GLY A 24 12.82 -19.76 16.27
N LEU A 25 12.56 -18.80 15.38
CA LEU A 25 12.61 -17.38 15.70
C LEU A 25 11.33 -16.91 16.40
N THR A 26 11.49 -16.34 17.59
CA THR A 26 10.38 -15.69 18.30
C THR A 26 10.34 -14.21 17.95
N VAL A 27 9.41 -13.84 17.07
CA VAL A 27 9.20 -12.45 16.62
C VAL A 27 7.81 -12.02 17.04
N SER A 28 7.63 -10.80 17.54
CA SER A 28 6.30 -10.27 17.86
C SER A 28 5.60 -9.73 16.61
N LEU A 29 4.26 -9.68 16.63
CA LEU A 29 3.49 -9.02 15.55
C LEU A 29 3.85 -7.54 15.41
N GLY A 30 4.20 -6.88 16.52
CA GLY A 30 4.69 -5.51 16.53
C GLY A 30 6.02 -5.37 15.78
N ALA A 31 6.97 -6.28 16.01
CA ALA A 31 8.25 -6.28 15.32
C ALA A 31 8.09 -6.44 13.80
N LEU A 32 7.25 -7.38 13.34
CA LEU A 32 6.93 -7.52 11.90
C LEU A 32 6.36 -6.22 11.32
N SER A 33 5.45 -5.57 12.06
CA SER A 33 4.85 -4.30 11.63
C SER A 33 5.89 -3.17 11.54
N THR A 34 6.84 -3.13 12.47
CA THR A 34 7.95 -2.15 12.46
C THR A 34 8.91 -2.40 11.30
N MET A 35 9.20 -3.68 10.99
CA MET A 35 10.03 -4.06 9.84
C MET A 35 9.37 -3.63 8.52
N GLU A 36 8.07 -3.91 8.35
CA GLU A 36 7.28 -3.42 7.20
C GLU A 36 7.33 -1.90 7.10
N ALA A 37 7.10 -1.18 8.20
CA ALA A 37 7.13 0.28 8.21
C ALA A 37 8.53 0.83 7.86
N ARG A 38 9.60 0.18 8.32
CA ARG A 38 10.98 0.54 7.97
C ARG A 38 11.24 0.34 6.48
N ALA A 39 10.84 -0.80 5.92
CA ALA A 39 10.96 -1.07 4.49
C ALA A 39 10.16 -0.06 3.66
N SER A 40 8.92 0.25 4.06
CA SER A 40 8.11 1.28 3.40
C SER A 40 8.77 2.66 3.42
N ARG A 41 9.39 3.05 4.55
CA ARG A 41 10.13 4.33 4.62
C ARG A 41 11.34 4.35 3.70
N ALA A 42 12.09 3.25 3.61
CA ALA A 42 13.25 3.16 2.73
C ALA A 42 12.87 3.29 1.25
N LEU A 43 11.70 2.78 0.85
CA LEU A 43 11.18 2.85 -0.52
C LEU A 43 10.50 4.18 -0.87
N LYS A 44 10.31 5.09 0.11
CA LYS A 44 9.53 6.31 -0.10
C LYS A 44 10.08 7.18 -1.23
N ALA A 45 11.38 7.50 -1.21
CA ALA A 45 12.00 8.36 -2.21
C ALA A 45 11.89 7.78 -3.63
N ALA A 46 12.23 6.50 -3.80
CA ALA A 46 12.11 5.81 -5.09
C ALA A 46 10.66 5.78 -5.61
N THR A 47 9.68 5.65 -4.71
CA THR A 47 8.25 5.70 -5.07
C THR A 47 7.82 7.10 -5.50
N GLU A 48 8.34 8.14 -4.85
CA GLU A 48 8.06 9.54 -5.20
C GLU A 48 8.68 9.92 -6.56
N GLU A 49 9.90 9.48 -6.84
CA GLU A 49 10.57 9.68 -8.13
C GLU A 49 9.80 8.99 -9.28
N ALA A 50 9.42 7.72 -9.09
CA ALA A 50 8.63 6.99 -10.08
C ALA A 50 7.26 7.65 -10.33
N GLN A 51 6.63 8.21 -9.28
CA GLN A 51 5.36 8.94 -9.42
C GLN A 51 5.53 10.20 -10.27
N ALA A 52 6.57 11.00 -10.01
CA ALA A 52 6.84 12.21 -10.78
C ALA A 52 7.15 11.90 -12.26
N GLU A 53 7.86 10.81 -12.53
CA GLU A 53 8.09 10.34 -13.90
C GLU A 53 6.77 9.98 -14.59
N VAL A 54 5.92 9.18 -13.93
CA VAL A 54 4.65 8.73 -14.53
C VAL A 54 3.67 9.90 -14.76
N GLU A 55 3.66 10.90 -13.89
CA GLU A 55 2.88 12.12 -14.05
C GLU A 55 3.37 12.97 -15.24
N SER A 56 4.69 13.04 -15.47
CA SER A 56 5.28 13.83 -16.55
C SER A 56 5.28 13.14 -17.92
N ALA A 57 5.39 11.82 -17.97
CA ALA A 57 5.53 11.05 -19.22
C ALA A 57 4.21 10.80 -19.97
N GLY A 58 3.07 11.22 -19.43
CA GLY A 58 1.75 10.96 -20.02
C GLY A 58 1.36 9.48 -19.90
N VAL A 59 0.46 9.17 -18.97
CA VAL A 59 0.17 7.78 -18.59
C VAL A 59 -0.35 6.95 -19.78
N LYS A 60 0.39 5.88 -20.13
CA LYS A 60 0.11 5.03 -21.29
C LYS A 60 -1.01 4.02 -21.04
N ARG A 61 -1.07 3.47 -19.82
CA ARG A 61 -2.10 2.50 -19.41
C ARG A 61 -2.53 2.78 -17.98
N THR A 62 -3.85 2.75 -17.75
CA THR A 62 -4.45 2.89 -16.43
C THR A 62 -5.48 1.80 -16.19
N ASP A 63 -5.35 1.10 -15.08
CA ASP A 63 -6.35 0.14 -14.60
C ASP A 63 -6.75 0.50 -13.16
N GLY A 64 -8.00 0.23 -12.79
CA GLY A 64 -8.58 0.63 -11.52
C GLY A 64 -9.40 -0.49 -10.89
N MET A 65 -9.01 -0.92 -9.68
CA MET A 65 -9.78 -1.87 -8.87
C MET A 65 -10.37 -1.14 -7.67
N THR A 66 -11.67 -1.32 -7.39
CA THR A 66 -12.37 -0.64 -6.29
C THR A 66 -12.80 -1.63 -5.21
N TRP A 67 -12.73 -1.23 -3.94
CA TRP A 67 -13.24 -1.99 -2.79
C TRP A 67 -13.79 -1.07 -1.70
N LEU A 68 -14.58 -1.65 -0.78
CA LEU A 68 -15.04 -0.98 0.44
C LEU A 68 -14.06 -1.25 1.59
N PHE A 69 -13.66 -0.20 2.29
CA PHE A 69 -12.82 -0.29 3.48
C PHE A 69 -13.35 0.66 4.56
N ALA A 70 -13.77 0.10 5.71
CA ALA A 70 -14.31 0.87 6.83
C ALA A 70 -15.43 1.86 6.43
N GLY A 71 -16.34 1.42 5.54
CA GLY A 71 -17.44 2.26 5.05
C GLY A 71 -17.04 3.27 3.96
N VAL A 72 -15.76 3.33 3.57
CA VAL A 72 -15.25 4.21 2.52
C VAL A 72 -14.92 3.40 1.27
N THR A 73 -15.40 3.85 0.12
CA THR A 73 -14.99 3.29 -1.18
C THR A 73 -13.60 3.77 -1.54
N LEU A 74 -12.67 2.82 -1.73
CA LEU A 74 -11.30 3.06 -2.15
C LEU A 74 -11.05 2.43 -3.52
N SER A 75 -10.13 3.01 -4.28
CA SER A 75 -9.71 2.44 -5.56
C SER A 75 -8.20 2.43 -5.71
N LEU A 76 -7.64 1.28 -6.06
CA LEU A 76 -6.23 1.11 -6.42
C LEU A 76 -6.12 1.34 -7.92
N TRP A 77 -5.31 2.33 -8.28
CA TRP A 77 -5.01 2.67 -9.65
C TRP A 77 -3.58 2.26 -9.97
N THR A 78 -3.41 1.60 -11.11
CA THR A 78 -2.11 1.31 -11.71
C THR A 78 -1.86 2.35 -12.79
N LEU A 79 -0.74 3.06 -12.69
CA LEU A 79 -0.29 4.05 -13.67
C LEU A 79 1.01 3.53 -14.29
N ALA A 80 1.00 3.16 -15.56
CA ALA A 80 2.17 2.56 -16.22
C ALA A 80 2.65 3.39 -17.42
N THR A 81 3.96 3.61 -17.47
CA THR A 81 4.73 4.17 -18.58
C THR A 81 5.63 3.09 -19.18
N ALA A 82 6.56 3.47 -20.06
CA ALA A 82 7.56 2.54 -20.59
C ALA A 82 8.64 2.17 -19.55
N SER A 83 8.93 3.09 -18.62
CA SER A 83 10.02 2.98 -17.63
C SER A 83 9.55 2.63 -16.23
N SER A 84 8.33 3.02 -15.86
CA SER A 84 7.83 2.89 -14.49
C SER A 84 6.39 2.41 -14.42
N THR A 85 6.05 1.80 -13.28
CA THR A 85 4.66 1.46 -12.93
C THR A 85 4.44 1.81 -11.47
N VAL A 86 3.44 2.65 -11.22
CA VAL A 86 3.08 3.09 -9.86
C VAL A 86 1.66 2.66 -9.53
N TYR A 87 1.48 2.20 -8.29
CA TYR A 87 0.19 1.83 -7.73
C TYR A 87 -0.22 2.85 -6.68
N ARG A 88 -1.41 3.43 -6.80
CA ARG A 88 -1.90 4.48 -5.89
C ARG A 88 -3.33 4.23 -5.45
N ILE A 89 -3.61 4.40 -4.17
CA ILE A 89 -4.95 4.28 -3.61
C ILE A 89 -5.59 5.66 -3.56
N PHE A 90 -6.79 5.80 -4.10
CA PHE A 90 -7.59 7.02 -4.08
C PHE A 90 -8.91 6.80 -3.33
N VAL A 91 -9.48 7.89 -2.80
CA VAL A 91 -10.81 7.88 -2.20
C VAL A 91 -11.80 8.01 -3.35
N ASN A 92 -12.44 6.90 -3.75
CA ASN A 92 -13.26 6.70 -4.95
C ASN A 92 -12.51 6.32 -6.26
N GLY A 93 -13.26 5.72 -7.18
CA GLY A 93 -12.79 5.22 -8.48
C GLY A 93 -13.03 6.18 -9.65
N GLN A 94 -13.30 7.46 -9.38
CA GLN A 94 -13.55 8.43 -10.44
C GLN A 94 -12.24 8.88 -11.08
N ARG A 95 -12.27 9.06 -12.41
CA ARG A 95 -11.09 9.45 -13.20
C ARG A 95 -10.55 10.82 -12.78
N SER A 96 -11.44 11.73 -12.39
CA SER A 96 -11.20 13.10 -11.92
C SER A 96 -10.47 13.18 -10.58
N THR A 97 -10.42 12.10 -9.80
CA THR A 97 -9.78 12.06 -8.48
C THR A 97 -8.24 11.94 -8.57
N ARG A 98 -7.68 11.84 -9.78
CA ARG A 98 -6.21 11.79 -10.02
C ARG A 98 -5.47 12.97 -9.40
N ASP A 99 -6.09 14.15 -9.40
CA ASP A 99 -5.50 15.39 -8.89
C ASP A 99 -5.76 15.62 -7.40
N ASP A 100 -6.56 14.74 -6.78
CA ASP A 100 -7.01 14.93 -5.41
C ASP A 100 -6.06 14.25 -4.41
N SER A 101 -5.34 15.07 -3.65
CA SER A 101 -4.40 14.66 -2.58
C SER A 101 -5.11 14.08 -1.35
N SER A 102 -6.43 13.86 -1.43
CA SER A 102 -7.31 13.40 -0.35
C SER A 102 -6.97 12.02 0.21
N ALA A 103 -6.26 11.19 -0.54
CA ALA A 103 -5.77 9.88 -0.10
C ALA A 103 -4.76 9.95 1.06
N LEU A 104 -3.89 10.98 1.08
CA LEU A 104 -2.93 11.21 2.17
C LEU A 104 -3.65 11.70 3.44
N ARG A 105 -4.63 12.60 3.27
CA ARG A 105 -5.44 13.15 4.38
C ARG A 105 -6.28 12.09 5.12
N TRP A 106 -6.65 10.98 4.49
CA TRP A 106 -7.38 9.91 5.20
C TRP A 106 -6.50 9.21 6.25
N ARG A 107 -5.22 8.96 5.91
CA ARG A 107 -4.24 8.30 6.79
C ARG A 107 -3.83 9.19 7.97
N GLU A 108 -3.79 10.51 7.76
CA GLU A 108 -3.54 11.50 8.81
C GLU A 108 -4.73 11.70 9.76
N ARG A 109 -5.98 11.54 9.28
CA ARG A 109 -7.19 11.70 10.10
C ARG A 109 -7.53 10.51 10.99
N HIS A 110 -7.07 9.30 10.67
CA HIS A 110 -7.44 8.08 11.42
C HIS A 110 -6.22 7.21 11.78
N PRO A 111 -5.27 7.71 12.58
CA PRO A 111 -4.05 6.97 12.93
C PRO A 111 -4.31 5.75 13.85
N GLY A 112 -5.51 5.61 14.42
CA GLY A 112 -5.80 4.70 15.55
C GLY A 112 -6.95 3.70 15.39
N GLU A 113 -7.69 3.66 14.28
CA GLU A 113 -8.84 2.76 14.14
C GLU A 113 -8.42 1.31 13.89
N ARG A 114 -8.26 0.59 15.01
CA ARG A 114 -8.17 -0.87 15.08
C ARG A 114 -9.55 -1.46 14.81
N SER A 115 -9.77 -1.98 13.60
CA SER A 115 -10.93 -2.83 13.32
C SER A 115 -10.89 -4.07 14.20
N ARG A 116 -11.93 -4.23 15.02
CA ARG A 116 -12.40 -5.55 15.48
C ARG A 116 -12.71 -6.44 14.27
#